data_AF-A0A418UWR4-F1
#
_entry.id   AF-A0A418UWR4-F1
#
_cell.length_a   1.000
_cell.length_b   1.000
_cell.length_c   1.000
_cell.angle_alpha   90.00
_cell.angle_beta   90.00
_cell.angle_gamma   90.00
#
_symmetry.space_group_name_H-M   'P 1'
#
loop_
_entity.id
_entity.type
_entity.pdbx_description
1 polymer ?
#
loop_
_entity_poly.entity_id
_entity_poly.type
_entity_poly.pdbx_seq_one_letter_code
_entity_poly.pdbx_strand_id
1 'polypeptide(L)'
;LQGLGGGGLMVISMAAVADVIPPANRGRYQGLFGGVFGLATVIGPLIGGFLVQHASWRWIFYINLPLGLFALLVIGAVFHSSNKRSQHQIDWLGAIYLSMALLCIILFTSEGGSVRAWSDPQLWCILAFGLVGIVGFIHEERLASEPIIPLSLFRNRSFLLCSLIGFVIGMSLFGSVTFLPLYLQVVK
;
A
#
# COMPACT_ATOMS: atom_id res chain seq x y z
N LEU A 1 12.59 5.37 3.08
CA LEU A 1 12.21 5.65 4.48
C LEU A 1 10.71 5.92 4.63
N GLN A 2 10.15 6.99 4.04
CA GLN A 2 8.71 7.28 4.15
C GLN A 2 7.80 6.18 3.57
N GLY A 3 8.19 5.53 2.46
CA GLY A 3 7.41 4.40 1.93
C GLY A 3 7.36 3.19 2.87
N LEU A 4 8.49 2.81 3.46
CA LEU A 4 8.57 1.73 4.45
C LEU A 4 7.77 2.06 5.71
N GLY A 5 7.96 3.27 6.27
CA GLY A 5 7.22 3.71 7.46
C GLY A 5 5.73 3.89 7.21
N GLY A 6 5.35 4.52 6.11
CA GLY A 6 3.96 4.77 5.73
C GLY A 6 3.19 3.49 5.43
N GLY A 7 3.80 2.55 4.70
CA GLY A 7 3.20 1.24 4.44
C GLY A 7 2.96 0.47 5.74
N GLY A 8 3.98 0.37 6.60
CA GLY A 8 3.86 -0.27 7.91
C GLY A 8 2.81 0.39 8.80
N LEU A 9 2.84 1.72 8.91
CA LEU A 9 1.87 2.48 9.69
C LEU A 9 0.44 2.29 9.19
N MET A 10 0.21 2.31 7.88
CA MET A 10 -1.13 2.12 7.32
C MET A 10 -1.68 0.73 7.65
N VAL A 11 -0.87 -0.32 7.44
CA VAL A 11 -1.26 -1.70 7.71
C VAL A 11 -1.50 -1.94 9.21
N ILE A 12 -0.56 -1.51 10.06
CA ILE A 12 -0.66 -1.67 11.52
C ILE A 12 -1.85 -0.86 12.06
N SER A 13 -2.10 0.34 11.53
CA SER A 13 -3.25 1.15 11.96
C SER A 13 -4.57 0.46 11.61
N MET A 14 -4.69 -0.10 10.40
CA MET A 14 -5.88 -0.86 10.01
C MET A 14 -6.04 -2.15 10.82
N ALA A 15 -4.95 -2.84 11.14
CA ALA A 15 -4.97 -4.04 11.98
C ALA A 15 -5.39 -3.70 13.42
N ALA A 16 -4.81 -2.67 14.03
CA ALA A 16 -5.17 -2.22 15.37
C ALA A 16 -6.66 -1.84 15.48
N VAL A 17 -7.21 -1.21 14.45
CA VAL A 17 -8.65 -0.93 14.36
C VAL A 17 -9.46 -2.22 14.28
N ALA A 18 -9.00 -3.21 13.52
CA ALA A 18 -9.67 -4.50 13.43
C ALA A 18 -9.64 -5.28 14.75
N ASP A 19 -8.57 -5.17 15.54
CA ASP A 19 -8.43 -5.83 16.85
C ASP A 19 -9.32 -5.21 17.92
N VAL A 20 -9.49 -3.89 17.90
CA VAL A 20 -10.29 -3.15 18.89
C VAL A 20 -11.79 -3.15 18.53
N ILE A 21 -12.13 -3.21 17.24
CA ILE A 21 -13.51 -3.00 16.77
C ILE A 21 -14.18 -4.32 16.36
N PRO A 22 -15.37 -4.64 16.91
CA PRO A 22 -16.16 -5.81 16.53
C PRO A 22 -16.45 -5.86 15.02
N PRO A 23 -16.48 -7.06 14.40
CA PRO A 23 -16.62 -7.24 12.94
C PRO A 23 -17.79 -6.47 12.31
N ALA A 24 -18.93 -6.40 13.01
CA ALA A 24 -20.14 -5.73 12.55
C ALA A 24 -19.98 -4.20 12.38
N ASN A 25 -19.09 -3.58 13.14
CA ASN A 25 -18.87 -2.13 13.09
C ASN A 25 -17.73 -1.74 12.15
N ARG A 26 -16.87 -2.69 11.73
CA ARG A 26 -15.67 -2.42 10.91
C ARG A 26 -15.99 -1.62 9.64
N GLY A 27 -17.10 -1.91 8.97
CA GLY A 27 -17.52 -1.18 7.77
C GLY A 27 -17.83 0.31 8.02
N ARG A 28 -18.47 0.64 9.15
CA ARG A 28 -18.76 2.03 9.53
C ARG A 28 -17.47 2.81 9.83
N TYR A 29 -16.53 2.18 10.52
CA TYR A 29 -15.23 2.80 10.82
C TYR A 29 -14.35 2.91 9.58
N GLN A 30 -14.33 1.92 8.69
CA GLN A 30 -13.66 2.03 7.39
C GLN A 30 -14.25 3.17 6.54
N GLY A 31 -15.57 3.39 6.59
CA GLY A 31 -16.20 4.56 5.97
C GLY A 31 -15.75 5.89 6.59
N LEU A 32 -15.60 5.94 7.91
CA LEU A 32 -15.06 7.11 8.61
C LEU A 32 -13.60 7.38 8.20
N PHE A 33 -12.76 6.34 8.12
CA PHE A 33 -11.39 6.43 7.60
C PHE A 33 -11.37 6.91 6.16
N GLY A 34 -12.27 6.41 5.31
CA GLY A 34 -12.44 6.89 3.94
C GLY A 34 -12.81 8.38 3.88
N GLY A 35 -13.68 8.84 4.79
CA GLY A 35 -14.03 10.26 4.92
C GLY A 35 -12.85 11.13 5.35
N VAL A 36 -12.09 10.70 6.37
CA VAL A 36 -10.86 11.39 6.80
C VAL A 36 -9.83 11.41 5.68
N PHE A 37 -9.66 10.30 4.96
CA PHE A 37 -8.76 10.21 3.81
C PHE A 37 -9.18 11.18 2.69
N GLY A 38 -10.48 11.26 2.39
CA GLY A 38 -11.03 12.21 1.42
C GLY A 38 -10.76 13.66 1.81
N LEU A 39 -11.04 14.03 3.06
CA LEU A 39 -10.76 15.37 3.59
C LEU A 39 -9.26 15.69 3.54
N ALA A 40 -8.40 14.75 3.94
CA ALA A 40 -6.96 14.89 3.88
C ALA A 40 -6.46 15.08 2.43
N THR A 41 -7.07 14.39 1.46
CA THR A 41 -6.72 14.50 0.04
C THR A 41 -7.07 15.87 -0.55
N VAL A 42 -8.07 16.58 0.00
CA VAL A 42 -8.41 17.95 -0.41
C VAL A 42 -7.54 18.99 0.31
N ILE A 43 -7.34 18.81 1.61
CA ILE A 43 -6.58 19.76 2.45
C ILE A 43 -5.07 19.67 2.14
N GLY A 44 -4.56 18.48 1.87
CA GLY A 44 -3.13 18.21 1.64
C GLY A 44 -2.53 19.05 0.50
N PRO A 45 -3.07 19.01 -0.73
CA PRO A 45 -2.60 19.83 -1.83
C PRO A 45 -2.76 21.33 -1.58
N LEU A 46 -3.81 21.75 -0.85
CA LEU A 46 -4.02 23.16 -0.52
C LEU A 46 -2.91 23.70 0.38
N ILE A 47 -2.63 22.98 1.47
CA ILE A 47 -1.55 23.32 2.41
C ILE A 47 -0.19 23.17 1.72
N GLY A 48 0.02 22.09 0.95
CA GLY A 48 1.25 21.86 0.21
C GLY A 48 1.54 22.95 -0.82
N GLY A 49 0.52 23.38 -1.58
CA GLY A 49 0.62 24.47 -2.55
C GLY A 49 0.97 25.80 -1.89
N PHE A 50 0.31 26.13 -0.78
CA PHE A 50 0.61 27.34 -0.01
C PHE A 50 2.05 27.32 0.56
N LEU A 51 2.51 26.19 1.08
CA LEU A 51 3.87 26.03 1.62
C LEU A 51 4.94 26.14 0.52
N VAL A 52 4.70 25.60 -0.67
CA VAL A 52 5.63 25.72 -1.80
C VAL A 52 5.75 27.16 -2.28
N GLN A 53 4.63 27.90 -2.31
CA GLN A 53 4.60 29.30 -2.74
C GLN A 53 5.30 30.25 -1.75
N HIS A 54 5.22 29.99 -0.43
CA HIS A 54 5.70 30.93 0.58
C HIS A 54 6.98 30.50 1.32
N ALA A 55 7.27 29.20 1.47
CA ALA A 55 8.26 28.73 2.44
C ALA A 55 9.35 27.81 1.88
N SER A 56 9.34 27.47 0.58
CA SER A 56 10.21 26.49 -0.11
C SER A 56 9.72 25.03 0.01
N TRP A 57 9.97 24.24 -1.05
CA TRP A 57 9.61 22.83 -1.22
C TRP A 57 9.95 21.93 -0.02
N ARG A 58 11.00 22.26 0.75
CA ARG A 58 11.46 21.49 1.92
C ARG A 58 10.40 21.41 3.03
N TRP A 59 9.52 22.40 3.15
CA TRP A 59 8.48 22.42 4.18
C TRP A 59 7.42 21.32 4.03
N ILE A 60 7.27 20.77 2.82
CA ILE A 60 6.42 19.60 2.59
C ILE A 60 6.93 18.39 3.39
N PHE A 61 8.24 18.28 3.62
CA PHE A 61 8.81 17.23 4.46
C PHE A 61 8.77 17.58 5.94
N TYR A 62 9.02 18.84 6.30
CA TYR A 62 9.02 19.27 7.69
C TYR A 62 7.64 19.21 8.34
N ILE A 63 6.54 19.46 7.62
CA ILE A 63 5.18 19.39 8.19
C ILE A 63 4.79 17.97 8.65
N ASN A 64 5.35 16.95 8.02
CA ASN A 64 5.12 15.56 8.42
C ASN A 64 5.78 15.23 9.77
N LEU A 65 6.87 15.93 10.12
CA LEU A 65 7.63 15.68 11.36
C LEU A 65 6.84 16.01 12.65
N PRO A 66 6.28 17.22 12.86
CA PRO A 66 5.50 17.53 14.06
C PRO A 66 4.19 16.75 14.09
N LEU A 67 3.60 16.46 12.92
CA LEU A 67 2.35 15.70 12.83
C LEU A 67 2.58 14.24 13.21
N GLY A 68 3.69 13.64 12.76
CA GLY A 68 4.13 12.31 13.19
C GLY A 68 4.49 12.25 14.68
N LEU A 69 5.16 13.29 15.21
CA LEU A 69 5.47 13.38 16.64
C LEU A 69 4.20 13.49 17.49
N PHE A 70 3.24 14.30 17.07
CA PHE A 70 1.94 14.42 17.74
C PHE A 70 1.18 13.09 17.73
N ALA A 71 1.15 12.38 16.60
CA ALA A 71 0.55 11.06 16.52
C ALA A 71 1.24 10.05 17.46
N LEU A 72 2.58 10.06 17.53
CA LEU A 72 3.33 9.22 18.47
C LEU A 72 3.00 9.53 19.93
N LEU A 73 2.88 10.80 20.31
CA LEU A 73 2.49 11.20 21.66
C LEU A 73 1.08 10.72 22.02
N VAL A 74 0.12 10.89 21.10
CA VAL A 74 -1.27 10.45 21.31
C VAL A 74 -1.33 8.93 21.45
N ILE A 75 -0.65 8.18 20.58
CA ILE A 75 -0.58 6.72 20.66
C ILE A 75 0.07 6.31 21.99
N GLY A 76 1.20 6.93 22.36
CA GLY A 76 1.89 6.63 23.62
C GLY A 76 1.06 6.91 24.88
N ALA A 77 0.19 7.92 24.85
CA ALA A 77 -0.65 8.29 25.98
C ALA A 77 -1.94 7.46 26.08
N VAL A 78 -2.57 7.15 24.94
CA VAL A 78 -3.93 6.56 24.89
C VAL A 78 -3.89 5.06 24.65
N PHE A 79 -2.91 4.55 23.91
CA PHE A 79 -2.87 3.17 23.46
C PHE A 79 -2.28 2.24 24.52
N HIS A 80 -3.05 1.96 25.57
CA HIS A 80 -2.73 0.94 26.56
C HIS A 80 -3.13 -0.44 26.02
N SER A 81 -2.26 -1.05 25.21
CA SER A 81 -2.49 -2.40 24.69
C SER A 81 -2.35 -3.43 25.80
N SER A 82 -3.47 -3.81 26.39
CA SER A 82 -3.59 -5.06 27.16
C SER A 82 -3.75 -6.21 26.17
N ASN A 83 -2.68 -6.91 25.81
CA ASN A 83 -2.73 -8.38 25.75
C ASN A 83 -1.45 -9.12 25.30
N LYS A 84 -1.42 -10.36 25.82
CA LYS A 84 -0.68 -11.57 25.45
C LYS A 84 0.12 -11.50 24.14
N ARG A 85 1.45 -11.58 24.29
CA ARG A 85 2.38 -11.95 23.22
C ARG A 85 2.05 -13.35 22.71
N SER A 86 1.27 -13.46 21.64
CA SER A 86 1.27 -14.68 20.83
C SER A 86 2.51 -14.66 19.95
N GLN A 87 3.35 -15.70 20.06
CA GLN A 87 4.52 -15.88 19.21
C GLN A 87 4.04 -16.28 17.81
N HIS A 88 3.77 -15.29 16.97
CA HIS A 88 3.49 -15.52 15.55
C HIS A 88 4.81 -15.82 14.83
N GLN A 89 4.81 -16.86 13.99
CA GLN A 89 5.96 -17.20 13.18
C GLN A 89 5.87 -16.40 11.88
N ILE A 90 6.74 -15.40 11.75
CA ILE A 90 6.80 -14.56 10.56
C ILE A 90 7.25 -15.43 9.39
N ASP A 91 6.43 -15.53 8.34
CA ASP A 91 6.78 -16.17 7.07
C ASP A 91 7.71 -15.26 6.25
N TRP A 92 9.00 -15.31 6.58
CA TRP A 92 10.04 -14.55 5.90
C TRP A 92 10.25 -15.01 4.44
N LEU A 93 10.09 -16.30 4.17
CA LEU A 93 10.27 -16.87 2.83
C LEU A 93 9.16 -16.40 1.90
N GLY A 94 7.90 -16.49 2.34
CA GLY A 94 6.75 -15.94 1.62
C GLY A 94 6.88 -14.44 1.36
N ALA A 95 7.33 -13.66 2.36
CA ALA A 95 7.57 -12.23 2.17
C ALA A 95 8.66 -11.92 1.12
N ILE A 96 9.74 -12.71 1.08
CA ILE A 96 10.80 -12.57 0.08
C ILE A 96 10.27 -12.90 -1.32
N TYR A 97 9.55 -14.01 -1.49
CA TYR A 97 8.98 -14.39 -2.79
C TYR A 97 7.96 -13.36 -3.30
N LEU A 98 7.10 -12.85 -2.41
CA LEU A 98 6.12 -11.83 -2.74
C LEU A 98 6.77 -10.50 -3.15
N SER A 99 7.74 -10.04 -2.36
CA SER A 99 8.46 -8.80 -2.66
C SER A 99 9.25 -8.91 -3.96
N MET A 100 9.89 -10.06 -4.22
CA MET A 100 10.59 -10.33 -5.47
C MET A 100 9.64 -10.32 -6.68
N ALA A 101 8.49 -10.99 -6.57
CA ALA A 101 7.47 -11.00 -7.62
C ALA A 101 6.97 -9.58 -7.94
N LEU A 102 6.63 -8.81 -6.91
CA LEU A 102 6.18 -7.42 -7.03
C LEU A 102 7.24 -6.53 -7.70
N LEU A 103 8.49 -6.63 -7.26
CA LEU A 103 9.61 -5.88 -7.85
C LEU A 103 9.76 -6.19 -9.34
N CYS A 104 9.71 -7.47 -9.72
CA CYS A 104 9.82 -7.88 -11.12
C CYS A 104 8.67 -7.35 -11.98
N ILE A 105 7.43 -7.40 -11.48
CA ILE A 105 6.25 -6.88 -12.20
C ILE A 105 6.35 -5.37 -12.36
N ILE A 106 6.74 -4.65 -11.30
CA ILE A 106 6.91 -3.20 -11.34
C ILE A 106 8.00 -2.82 -12.33
N LEU A 107 9.15 -3.48 -12.30
CA LEU A 107 10.24 -3.21 -13.25
C LEU A 107 9.84 -3.51 -14.70
N PHE A 108 9.15 -4.63 -14.94
CA PHE A 108 8.63 -4.97 -16.26
C PHE A 108 7.68 -3.89 -16.80
N THR A 109 6.74 -3.43 -15.96
CA THR A 109 5.73 -2.44 -16.36
C THR A 109 6.30 -1.02 -16.47
N SER A 110 7.27 -0.68 -15.61
CA SER A 110 7.89 0.65 -15.56
C SER A 110 8.90 0.85 -16.68
N GLU A 111 9.75 -0.15 -16.95
CA GLU A 111 10.79 -0.06 -17.98
C GLU A 111 10.35 -0.55 -19.36
N GLY A 112 9.29 -1.36 -19.42
CA GLY A 112 8.69 -1.84 -20.66
C GLY A 112 8.18 -0.70 -21.53
N GLY A 113 8.87 -0.42 -22.63
CA GLY A 113 8.49 0.59 -23.61
C GLY A 113 8.96 2.01 -23.33
N SER A 114 9.51 2.30 -22.13
CA SER A 114 10.05 3.61 -21.78
C SER A 114 11.59 3.64 -21.90
N VAL A 115 12.26 2.73 -21.19
CA VAL A 115 13.73 2.63 -21.11
C VAL A 115 14.25 1.50 -21.99
N ARG A 116 13.50 0.38 -22.07
CA ARG A 116 13.84 -0.78 -22.89
C ARG A 116 12.74 -1.08 -23.89
N ALA A 117 13.13 -1.38 -25.12
CA ALA A 117 12.20 -1.83 -26.14
C ALA A 117 11.57 -3.16 -25.73
N TRP A 118 10.29 -3.36 -26.08
CA TRP A 118 9.55 -4.60 -25.82
C TRP A 118 10.22 -5.86 -26.41
N SER A 119 11.15 -5.66 -27.35
CA SER A 119 11.96 -6.68 -28.00
C SER A 119 13.16 -7.16 -27.18
N ASP A 120 13.48 -6.52 -26.05
CA ASP A 120 14.67 -6.84 -25.24
C ASP A 120 14.47 -8.16 -24.46
N PRO A 121 15.34 -9.17 -24.63
CA PRO A 121 15.28 -10.43 -23.89
C PRO A 121 15.33 -10.24 -22.37
N GLN A 122 15.96 -9.18 -21.88
CA GLN A 122 16.05 -8.91 -20.44
C GLN A 122 14.69 -8.63 -19.81
N LEU A 123 13.77 -7.98 -20.53
CA LEU A 123 12.40 -7.72 -20.07
C LEU A 123 11.65 -9.03 -19.85
N TRP A 124 11.79 -9.98 -20.78
CA TRP A 124 11.19 -11.31 -20.68
C TRP A 124 11.82 -12.16 -19.57
N CYS A 125 13.13 -12.04 -19.33
CA CYS A 125 13.79 -12.68 -18.19
C CYS A 125 13.27 -12.14 -16.85
N ILE A 126 13.06 -10.83 -16.73
CA ILE A 126 12.48 -10.21 -15.51
C ILE A 126 11.05 -10.71 -15.28
N LEU A 127 10.24 -10.79 -16.34
CA LEU A 127 8.88 -11.36 -16.25
C LEU A 127 8.92 -12.83 -15.81
N ALA A 128 9.82 -13.63 -16.39
CA ALA A 128 10.00 -15.03 -16.01
C ALA A 128 10.43 -15.18 -14.54
N PHE A 129 11.34 -14.33 -14.06
CA PHE A 129 11.72 -14.28 -12.64
C PHE A 129 10.56 -13.90 -11.73
N GLY A 130 9.71 -12.95 -12.15
CA GLY A 130 8.50 -12.59 -11.44
C GLY A 130 7.50 -13.75 -11.34
N LEU A 131 7.30 -14.49 -12.45
CA LEU A 131 6.48 -15.70 -12.48
C LEU A 131 7.00 -16.78 -11.53
N VAL A 132 8.32 -17.00 -11.50
CA VAL A 132 8.95 -17.93 -10.55
C VAL A 132 8.71 -17.47 -9.11
N GLY A 133 8.80 -16.16 -8.83
CA GLY A 133 8.46 -15.59 -7.52
C GLY A 133 7.01 -15.83 -7.11
N ILE A 134 6.05 -15.69 -8.03
CA ILE A 134 4.63 -15.99 -7.78
C ILE A 134 4.42 -17.47 -7.50
N VAL A 135 5.02 -18.35 -8.29
CA VAL A 135 4.90 -19.81 -8.11
C VAL A 135 5.54 -20.24 -6.78
N GLY A 136 6.71 -19.66 -6.44
CA GLY A 136 7.37 -19.85 -5.16
C GLY A 136 6.52 -19.38 -3.99
N PHE A 137 5.88 -18.21 -4.12
CA PHE A 137 4.93 -17.69 -3.12
C PHE A 137 3.73 -18.63 -2.93
N ILE A 138 3.10 -19.11 -4.01
CA ILE A 138 1.97 -20.05 -3.94
C ILE A 138 2.40 -21.38 -3.30
N HIS A 139 3.63 -21.83 -3.55
CA HIS A 139 4.16 -23.06 -2.95
C HIS A 139 4.41 -22.89 -1.44
N GLU A 140 5.03 -21.77 -1.05
CA GLU A 140 5.31 -21.47 0.35
C GLU A 140 4.02 -21.23 1.14
N GLU A 141 3.04 -20.50 0.59
CA GLU A 141 1.74 -20.30 1.25
C GLU A 141 0.94 -21.59 1.46
N ARG A 142 1.23 -22.65 0.69
CA ARG A 142 0.64 -23.98 0.92
C ARG A 142 1.35 -24.76 2.02
N LEU A 143 2.62 -24.46 2.27
CA LEU A 143 3.44 -25.13 3.29
C LEU A 143 3.47 -24.39 4.63
N ALA A 144 3.29 -23.07 4.63
CA ALA A 144 3.43 -22.22 5.80
C ALA A 144 2.34 -22.49 6.85
N SER A 145 2.75 -22.60 8.11
CA SER A 145 1.86 -22.80 9.27
C SER A 145 0.97 -21.58 9.55
N GLU A 146 1.41 -20.38 9.20
CA GLU A 146 0.67 -19.11 9.28
C GLU A 146 0.74 -18.38 7.93
N PRO A 147 -0.08 -18.77 6.93
CA PRO A 147 -0.04 -18.16 5.60
C PRO A 147 -0.46 -16.69 5.66
N ILE A 148 0.27 -15.83 4.94
CA ILE A 148 0.02 -14.37 4.86
C ILE A 148 -1.35 -14.11 4.22
N ILE A 149 -1.72 -14.92 3.22
CA ILE A 149 -3.01 -14.93 2.55
C ILE A 149 -3.50 -16.39 2.52
N PRO A 150 -4.44 -16.78 3.40
CA PRO A 150 -4.97 -18.13 3.34
C PRO A 150 -5.67 -18.34 2.00
N LEU A 151 -5.12 -19.22 1.16
CA LEU A 151 -5.61 -19.52 -0.20
C LEU A 151 -7.09 -19.93 -0.23
N SER A 152 -7.64 -20.38 0.90
CA SER A 152 -9.06 -20.66 1.09
C SER A 152 -9.96 -19.42 0.93
N LEU A 153 -9.45 -18.20 1.13
CA LEU A 153 -10.19 -16.94 0.92
C LEU A 153 -10.52 -16.73 -0.56
N PHE A 154 -9.65 -17.13 -1.49
CA PHE A 154 -9.92 -17.03 -2.92
C PHE A 154 -11.05 -17.96 -3.39
N ARG A 155 -11.43 -18.95 -2.57
CA ARG A 155 -12.62 -19.77 -2.82
C ARG A 155 -13.92 -18.99 -2.58
N ASN A 156 -13.86 -17.89 -1.83
CA ASN A 156 -15.01 -17.03 -1.58
C ASN A 156 -15.18 -16.02 -2.73
N ARG A 157 -16.31 -16.12 -3.44
CA ARG A 157 -16.63 -15.20 -4.56
C ARG A 157 -16.64 -13.74 -4.14
N SER A 158 -17.08 -13.43 -2.93
CA SER A 158 -17.10 -12.05 -2.42
C SER A 158 -15.69 -11.50 -2.27
N PHE A 159 -14.73 -12.32 -1.82
CA PHE A 159 -13.33 -11.90 -1.72
C PHE A 159 -12.75 -11.64 -3.12
N LEU A 160 -12.97 -12.56 -4.06
CA LEU A 160 -12.47 -12.44 -5.43
C LEU A 160 -13.05 -11.21 -6.15
N LEU A 161 -14.36 -10.97 -6.02
CA LEU A 161 -15.02 -9.78 -6.56
C LEU A 161 -14.48 -8.49 -5.92
N CYS A 162 -14.35 -8.43 -4.60
CA CYS A 162 -13.79 -7.26 -3.91
C CYS A 162 -12.34 -6.98 -4.33
N SER A 163 -11.50 -8.00 -4.44
CA SER A 163 -10.13 -7.84 -4.93
C SER A 163 -10.07 -7.34 -6.37
N LEU A 164 -10.93 -7.85 -7.24
CA LEU A 164 -10.97 -7.45 -8.65
C LEU A 164 -11.49 -6.01 -8.81
N ILE A 165 -12.51 -5.63 -8.04
CA ILE A 165 -12.99 -4.24 -7.94
C ILE A 165 -11.87 -3.33 -7.43
N GLY A 166 -11.18 -3.72 -6.36
CA GLY A 166 -10.04 -2.96 -5.82
C GLY A 166 -8.91 -2.77 -6.83
N PHE A 167 -8.62 -3.80 -7.62
CA PHE A 167 -7.64 -3.74 -8.70
C PHE A 167 -8.03 -2.72 -9.79
N VAL A 168 -9.29 -2.75 -10.25
CA VAL A 168 -9.80 -1.82 -11.26
C VAL A 168 -9.81 -0.38 -10.72
N ILE A 169 -10.22 -0.18 -9.47
CA ILE A 169 -10.20 1.13 -8.80
C ILE A 169 -8.76 1.64 -8.71
N GLY A 170 -7.82 0.81 -8.26
CA GLY A 170 -6.41 1.18 -8.17
C GLY A 170 -5.83 1.61 -9.52
N MET A 171 -6.05 0.81 -10.56
CA MET A 171 -5.61 1.14 -11.92
C MET A 171 -6.21 2.46 -12.41
N SER A 172 -7.51 2.68 -12.19
CA SER A 172 -8.22 3.90 -12.59
C SER A 172 -7.73 5.13 -11.81
N LEU A 173 -7.51 4.98 -10.50
CA LEU A 173 -7.05 6.06 -9.62
C LEU A 173 -5.63 6.49 -9.97
N PHE A 174 -4.67 5.56 -10.03
CA PHE A 174 -3.28 5.88 -10.36
C PHE A 174 -3.11 6.36 -11.80
N GLY A 175 -3.89 5.81 -12.74
CA GLY A 175 -3.97 6.30 -14.12
C GLY A 175 -4.44 7.75 -14.17
N SER A 176 -5.54 8.09 -13.49
CA SER A 176 -6.09 9.44 -13.45
C SER A 176 -5.14 10.44 -12.76
N VAL A 177 -4.56 10.07 -11.61
CA VAL A 177 -3.64 10.93 -10.85
C VAL A 177 -2.37 11.25 -11.63
N THR A 178 -1.90 10.35 -12.49
CA THR A 178 -0.70 10.58 -13.31
C THR A 178 -1.04 11.37 -14.58
N PHE A 179 -2.15 11.01 -15.25
CA PHE A 179 -2.52 11.59 -16.53
C PHE A 179 -3.07 13.01 -16.41
N LEU A 180 -3.86 13.30 -15.37
CA LEU A 180 -4.56 14.57 -15.23
C LEU A 180 -3.61 15.77 -15.03
N PRO A 181 -2.56 15.69 -14.19
CA PRO A 181 -1.56 16.76 -14.11
C PRO A 181 -0.77 16.94 -15.40
N LEU A 182 -0.39 15.84 -16.07
CA LEU A 182 0.32 15.89 -17.36
C LEU A 182 -0.52 16.57 -18.44
N TYR A 183 -1.80 16.21 -18.55
CA TYR A 183 -2.74 16.83 -19.48
C TYR A 183 -2.89 18.33 -19.22
N LEU A 184 -3.05 18.72 -17.95
CA LEU A 184 -3.16 20.13 -17.53
C LEU A 184 -1.87 20.93 -17.73
N GLN A 185 -0.71 20.27 -17.74
CA GLN A 185 0.60 20.89 -18.02
C GLN A 185 0.87 21.09 -19.51
N VAL A 186 0.41 20.18 -20.38
CA VAL A 186 0.69 20.20 -21.83
C VAL A 186 -0.30 21.07 -22.61
N VAL A 187 -1.55 21.19 -22.13
CA VAL A 187 -2.61 21.98 -22.79
C VAL A 187 -2.57 23.47 -22.39
N LYS A 188 -1.71 23.84 -21.42
CA LYS A 188 -1.37 25.24 -21.11
C LYS A 188 -0.12 25.66 -21.84
#